data_AF-A0A2J8PDL6-F1
#
_entry.id   AF-A0A2J8PDL6-F1
#
_cell.length_a   1.000
_cell.length_b   1.000
_cell.length_c   1.000
_cell.angle_alpha   90.00
_cell.angle_beta   90.00
_cell.angle_gamma   90.00
#
_symmetry.space_group_name_H-M   'P 1'
#
loop_
_entity.id
_entity.type
_entity.pdbx_description
1 polymer ?
#
loop_
_entity_poly.entity_id
_entity_poly.type
_entity_poly.pdbx_seq_one_letter_code
_entity_poly.pdbx_strand_id
1 'polypeptide(L)'
;YALRDRQGNAIGVTACDIDGDGREEIYFLNTNNAFSGVATYTDKLFKFRNNRWEDILSDEVNVARGVASLFAGRSVACVDRKGSGRYSIYIANYAYGNVGPDALIEMDPEASDLSRGILALRDVAAEAGVSKYTGGRGVSVGPILSSSASDIFCDNENGPNFLFHNRGDGTFVDAAASAGVDDPHQHGRGVALADFNRDGKVDIVYGNWNGPHRLYLQMSAHGKFRFRDIASPKFSMPSPVRTVITADFDNDQELEIFFNNIAYRSSSANRLFRVIRREHGDPLIEELNPGDALEPEGRGTGGVVTDFDGDGMLDLILSHGESMAQPLSVFRGNQGFNNNWLRVVPRTRFGAFARGAKVVLYTKKSGAHLRIIDGGSGYLCEMEPVAHFGLGKDEASSVEVTWPDGKMVSRNVASGEMNSVLEILYPRDEDTLQDPAPLETPMNASSSHSCALETSPYVSTPMEATGAGPTRSAVGATSPTRMAQPVWGLSASHRAPAPPPPPLLLPLPLLLPLLELPLLHRSS
;
A
#
# COMPACT_ATOMS: atom_id res chain seq x y z
N TYR A 1 21.58 3.66 16.42
CA TYR A 1 22.43 4.75 15.88
C TYR A 1 22.75 4.60 14.40
N ALA A 2 23.18 3.44 13.88
CA ALA A 2 23.60 3.30 12.47
C ALA A 2 22.59 3.83 11.44
N LEU A 3 21.29 3.50 11.59
CA LEU A 3 20.20 3.98 10.72
C LEU A 3 19.84 5.47 10.91
N ARG A 4 20.47 6.20 11.84
CA ARG A 4 20.15 7.61 12.08
C ARG A 4 21.00 8.51 11.19
N ASP A 5 20.39 8.97 10.10
CA ASP A 5 20.82 10.19 9.43
C ASP A 5 20.78 11.38 10.43
N ARG A 6 21.85 12.18 10.46
CA ARG A 6 21.94 13.43 11.23
C ARG A 6 21.98 14.67 10.34
N GLN A 7 22.13 14.47 9.04
CA GLN A 7 22.27 15.49 8.00
C GLN A 7 20.92 15.81 7.37
N GLY A 8 20.00 14.84 7.29
CA GLY A 8 18.65 15.02 6.72
C GLY A 8 18.64 14.90 5.20
N ASN A 9 19.48 14.02 4.67
CA ASN A 9 19.64 13.72 3.25
C ASN A 9 18.79 12.55 2.76
N ALA A 10 18.42 11.64 3.67
CA ALA A 10 17.52 10.53 3.39
C ALA A 10 16.09 11.05 3.21
N ILE A 11 15.47 10.80 2.06
CA ILE A 11 14.13 11.32 1.73
C ILE A 11 13.04 10.24 1.61
N GLY A 12 13.40 8.98 1.38
CA GLY A 12 12.44 7.88 1.24
C GLY A 12 13.07 6.52 1.57
N VAL A 13 12.23 5.52 1.85
CA VAL A 13 12.61 4.23 2.45
C VAL A 13 11.72 3.08 1.97
N THR A 14 12.30 1.87 1.88
CA THR A 14 11.60 0.58 1.72
C THR A 14 12.38 -0.51 2.49
N ALA A 15 11.73 -1.60 2.87
CA ALA A 15 12.37 -2.74 3.53
C ALA A 15 12.01 -4.07 2.85
N CYS A 16 12.99 -4.90 2.52
CA CYS A 16 12.74 -6.26 2.03
C CYS A 16 13.95 -7.18 2.13
N ASP A 17 13.67 -8.49 2.11
CA ASP A 17 14.63 -9.60 2.16
C ASP A 17 15.32 -9.79 0.80
N ILE A 18 16.51 -9.21 0.63
CA ILE A 18 17.23 -9.20 -0.66
C ILE A 18 18.02 -10.50 -0.88
N ASP A 19 18.49 -11.13 0.20
CA ASP A 19 19.34 -12.33 0.19
C ASP A 19 18.67 -13.58 0.78
N GLY A 20 17.34 -13.55 0.95
CA GLY A 20 16.48 -14.67 1.30
C GLY A 20 16.88 -15.36 2.59
N ASP A 21 17.15 -14.59 3.65
CA ASP A 21 17.44 -15.10 5.01
C ASP A 21 16.25 -15.00 5.96
N GLY A 22 15.12 -14.46 5.50
CA GLY A 22 13.89 -14.26 6.26
C GLY A 22 13.81 -12.91 6.97
N ARG A 23 14.83 -12.05 6.82
CA ARG A 23 14.89 -10.71 7.42
C ARG A 23 15.02 -9.64 6.35
N GLU A 24 14.43 -8.48 6.63
CA GLU A 24 14.44 -7.36 5.69
C GLU A 24 15.68 -6.48 5.87
N GLU A 25 16.36 -6.22 4.76
CA GLU A 25 17.28 -5.10 4.59
C GLU A 25 16.46 -3.80 4.44
N ILE A 26 17.04 -2.66 4.84
CA ILE A 26 16.37 -1.36 4.73
C ILE A 26 17.14 -0.45 3.77
N TYR A 27 16.49 -0.04 2.67
CA TYR A 27 17.05 0.87 1.67
C TYR A 27 16.65 2.32 1.96
N PHE A 28 17.57 3.27 1.81
CA PHE A 28 17.32 4.71 1.96
C PHE A 28 17.80 5.50 0.74
N LEU A 29 16.90 6.33 0.19
CA LEU A 29 17.15 7.26 -0.91
C LEU A 29 17.84 8.53 -0.41
N ASN A 30 19.07 8.82 -0.84
CA ASN A 30 19.89 9.95 -0.40
C ASN A 30 20.11 10.98 -1.50
N THR A 31 19.18 11.91 -1.67
CA THR A 31 19.33 12.96 -2.71
C THR A 31 20.33 14.05 -2.34
N ASN A 32 20.55 14.34 -1.05
CA ASN A 32 21.42 15.45 -0.60
C ASN A 32 21.12 16.78 -1.32
N ASN A 33 19.84 17.12 -1.45
CA ASN A 33 19.32 18.28 -2.19
C ASN A 33 19.51 18.27 -3.73
N ALA A 34 20.05 17.20 -4.33
CA ALA A 34 20.04 17.04 -5.78
C ALA A 34 18.60 16.83 -6.27
N PHE A 35 18.08 17.76 -7.08
CA PHE A 35 16.70 17.70 -7.55
C PHE A 35 16.49 16.64 -8.64
N SER A 36 17.46 16.51 -9.55
CA SER A 36 17.48 15.61 -10.71
C SER A 36 18.92 15.32 -11.15
N GLY A 37 19.16 14.18 -11.79
CA GLY A 37 20.48 13.78 -12.29
C GLY A 37 21.36 13.16 -11.20
N VAL A 38 22.61 13.64 -11.07
CA VAL A 38 23.63 13.07 -10.17
C VAL A 38 23.51 13.62 -8.75
N ALA A 39 23.53 12.74 -7.75
CA ALA A 39 23.59 13.07 -6.33
C ALA A 39 25.04 13.15 -5.81
N THR A 40 25.26 13.82 -4.68
CA THR A 40 26.62 13.97 -4.09
C THR A 40 27.04 12.76 -3.24
N TYR A 41 26.08 11.97 -2.78
CA TYR A 41 26.28 10.75 -1.99
C TYR A 41 25.45 9.64 -2.61
N THR A 42 25.85 8.39 -2.36
CA THR A 42 25.03 7.25 -2.77
C THR A 42 23.85 7.06 -1.82
N ASP A 43 22.85 6.36 -2.31
CA ASP A 43 21.88 5.65 -1.49
C ASP A 43 22.56 4.66 -0.51
N LYS A 44 21.77 4.12 0.42
CA LYS A 44 22.24 3.21 1.49
C LYS A 44 21.34 1.99 1.59
N LEU A 45 21.93 0.81 1.83
CA LEU A 45 21.20 -0.43 2.06
C LEU A 45 21.75 -1.11 3.30
N PHE A 46 20.96 -1.19 4.36
CA PHE A 46 21.40 -1.73 5.63
C PHE A 46 20.92 -3.17 5.83
N LYS A 47 21.86 -4.13 5.98
CA LYS A 47 21.59 -5.48 6.50
C LYS A 47 21.88 -5.52 7.99
N PHE A 48 21.11 -6.33 8.74
CA PHE A 48 21.43 -6.62 10.14
C PHE A 48 22.32 -7.86 10.23
N ARG A 49 23.62 -7.66 10.44
CA ARG A 49 24.62 -8.72 10.67
C ARG A 49 25.54 -8.33 11.82
N ASN A 50 26.29 -9.29 12.40
CA ASN A 50 27.20 -9.02 13.52
C ASN A 50 26.55 -8.31 14.74
N ASN A 51 25.25 -8.55 14.98
CA ASN A 51 24.42 -7.85 15.99
C ASN A 51 24.28 -6.31 15.80
N ARG A 52 24.40 -5.82 14.56
CA ARG A 52 24.29 -4.40 14.22
C ARG A 52 23.73 -4.22 12.81
N TRP A 53 23.30 -2.99 12.48
CA TRP A 53 23.06 -2.60 11.09
C TRP A 53 24.40 -2.18 10.44
N GLU A 54 24.63 -2.65 9.21
CA GLU A 54 25.80 -2.36 8.38
C GLU A 54 25.35 -2.03 6.95
N ASP A 55 25.96 -1.01 6.33
CA ASP A 55 25.63 -0.57 4.97
C ASP A 55 26.37 -1.43 3.93
N ILE A 56 25.66 -2.39 3.33
CA ILE A 56 26.25 -3.37 2.41
C ILE A 56 26.61 -2.76 1.04
N LEU A 57 26.09 -1.57 0.70
CA LEU A 57 26.58 -0.82 -0.47
C LEU A 57 28.00 -0.26 -0.27
N SER A 58 28.49 -0.19 0.98
CA SER A 58 29.88 0.17 1.30
C SER A 58 30.81 -1.04 1.48
N ASP A 59 30.33 -2.28 1.30
CA ASP A 59 31.20 -3.47 1.28
C ASP A 59 32.10 -3.44 0.04
N GLU A 60 33.36 -3.87 0.18
CA GLU A 60 34.37 -3.81 -0.89
C GLU A 60 33.90 -4.45 -2.20
N VAL A 61 33.17 -5.56 -2.13
CA VAL A 61 32.60 -6.24 -3.31
C VAL A 61 31.57 -5.38 -4.06
N ASN A 62 30.75 -4.61 -3.36
CA ASN A 62 29.70 -3.79 -3.95
C ASN A 62 30.25 -2.43 -4.41
N VAL A 63 31.22 -1.86 -3.69
CA VAL A 63 32.00 -0.69 -4.12
C VAL A 63 32.75 -1.01 -5.42
N ALA A 64 33.43 -2.16 -5.51
CA ALA A 64 34.13 -2.60 -6.72
C ALA A 64 33.20 -2.87 -7.92
N ARG A 65 31.92 -3.16 -7.66
CA ARG A 65 30.87 -3.38 -8.67
C ARG A 65 30.12 -2.10 -9.08
N GLY A 66 30.27 -0.99 -8.35
CA GLY A 66 29.65 0.29 -8.69
C GLY A 66 28.11 0.31 -8.58
N VAL A 67 27.52 -0.60 -7.80
CA VAL A 67 26.06 -0.82 -7.73
C VAL A 67 25.29 0.21 -6.91
N ALA A 68 25.99 1.04 -6.14
CA ALA A 68 25.36 2.03 -5.29
C ALA A 68 24.89 3.23 -6.12
N SER A 69 23.56 3.38 -6.26
CA SER A 69 22.92 4.51 -6.94
C SER A 69 23.48 5.84 -6.46
N LEU A 70 23.96 6.67 -7.40
CA LEU A 70 24.50 8.01 -7.20
C LEU A 70 23.61 9.05 -7.92
N PHE A 71 22.31 8.80 -7.94
CA PHE A 71 21.33 9.60 -8.68
C PHE A 71 20.25 10.17 -7.77
N ALA A 72 19.51 11.16 -8.26
CA ALA A 72 18.42 11.81 -7.53
C ALA A 72 17.18 10.91 -7.46
N GLY A 73 17.26 9.83 -6.68
CA GLY A 73 16.17 8.88 -6.43
C GLY A 73 14.99 9.51 -5.70
N ARG A 74 13.76 9.12 -6.06
CA ARG A 74 12.52 9.80 -5.66
C ARG A 74 11.40 8.90 -5.17
N SER A 75 11.35 7.64 -5.58
CA SER A 75 10.67 6.61 -4.79
C SER A 75 11.37 5.27 -5.02
N VAL A 76 11.09 4.32 -4.14
CA VAL A 76 11.79 3.04 -4.07
C VAL A 76 10.79 1.95 -3.67
N ALA A 77 10.92 0.77 -4.26
CA ALA A 77 9.96 -0.31 -4.06
C ALA A 77 10.63 -1.69 -4.16
N CYS A 78 10.13 -2.65 -3.40
CA CYS A 78 10.58 -4.03 -3.41
C CYS A 78 9.75 -4.91 -4.35
N VAL A 79 10.42 -5.61 -5.26
CA VAL A 79 9.83 -6.38 -6.37
C VAL A 79 10.37 -7.81 -6.37
N ASP A 80 9.55 -8.81 -6.05
CA ASP A 80 9.90 -10.21 -6.33
C ASP A 80 9.57 -10.53 -7.80
N ARG A 81 10.40 -9.99 -8.70
CA ARG A 81 10.17 -10.09 -10.15
C ARG A 81 10.16 -11.54 -10.67
N LYS A 82 10.67 -12.50 -9.89
CA LYS A 82 10.87 -13.92 -10.27
C LYS A 82 9.99 -14.90 -9.49
N GLY A 83 9.14 -14.45 -8.55
CA GLY A 83 8.41 -15.35 -7.64
C GLY A 83 9.31 -16.13 -6.67
N SER A 84 10.54 -15.69 -6.52
CA SER A 84 11.60 -16.38 -5.78
C SER A 84 11.45 -16.31 -4.26
N GLY A 85 10.70 -15.34 -3.73
CA GLY A 85 10.71 -14.94 -2.32
C GLY A 85 11.90 -14.05 -1.94
N ARG A 86 12.76 -13.68 -2.89
CA ARG A 86 13.85 -12.69 -2.76
C ARG A 86 13.50 -11.45 -3.55
N TYR A 87 13.81 -10.28 -3.02
CA TYR A 87 13.41 -9.02 -3.63
C TYR A 87 14.50 -8.41 -4.50
N SER A 88 14.07 -7.71 -5.55
CA SER A 88 14.83 -6.66 -6.24
C SER A 88 14.35 -5.30 -5.71
N ILE A 89 15.22 -4.30 -5.63
CA ILE A 89 14.89 -2.95 -5.19
C ILE A 89 14.82 -2.04 -6.43
N TYR A 90 13.60 -1.69 -6.85
CA TYR A 90 13.35 -0.72 -7.90
C TYR A 90 13.53 0.70 -7.37
N ILE A 91 14.22 1.55 -8.13
CA ILE A 91 14.53 2.93 -7.78
C ILE A 91 14.03 3.84 -8.91
N ALA A 92 12.98 4.61 -8.65
CA ALA A 92 12.50 5.66 -9.53
C ALA A 92 13.40 6.89 -9.38
N ASN A 93 14.19 7.19 -10.40
CA ASN A 93 15.13 8.32 -10.42
C ASN A 93 14.51 9.54 -11.12
N TYR A 94 14.83 10.75 -10.65
CA TYR A 94 14.60 11.95 -11.44
C TYR A 94 15.79 12.14 -12.38
N ALA A 95 15.68 11.61 -13.60
CA ALA A 95 16.68 11.76 -14.65
C ALA A 95 16.86 13.23 -15.08
N TYR A 96 18.08 13.60 -15.47
CA TYR A 96 18.37 14.84 -16.18
C TYR A 96 18.85 14.51 -17.60
N GLY A 97 17.92 14.53 -18.56
CA GLY A 97 18.17 13.98 -19.89
C GLY A 97 18.57 12.51 -19.79
N ASN A 98 19.71 12.14 -20.39
CA ASN A 98 20.22 10.76 -20.38
C ASN A 98 21.11 10.45 -19.15
N VAL A 99 20.89 11.11 -18.01
CA VAL A 99 21.68 10.94 -16.78
C VAL A 99 20.77 10.59 -15.61
N GLY A 100 21.06 9.48 -14.93
CA GLY A 100 20.26 8.95 -13.82
C GLY A 100 18.99 8.23 -14.28
N PRO A 101 19.10 7.09 -14.98
CA PRO A 101 17.93 6.27 -15.29
C PRO A 101 17.39 5.56 -14.05
N ASP A 102 16.17 5.06 -14.14
CA ASP A 102 15.60 4.12 -13.17
C ASP A 102 16.48 2.84 -13.07
N ALA A 103 16.67 2.36 -11.84
CA ALA A 103 17.57 1.26 -11.49
C ALA A 103 16.81 0.13 -10.76
N LEU A 104 17.37 -1.09 -10.77
CA LEU A 104 16.75 -2.28 -10.19
C LEU A 104 17.85 -3.17 -9.59
N ILE A 105 18.13 -3.00 -8.30
CA ILE A 105 19.24 -3.68 -7.63
C ILE A 105 18.75 -5.03 -7.07
N GLU A 106 19.41 -6.13 -7.43
CA GLU A 106 19.16 -7.46 -6.86
C GLU A 106 20.45 -8.13 -6.37
N MET A 107 20.32 -9.19 -5.56
CA MET A 107 21.44 -10.08 -5.24
C MET A 107 21.97 -10.76 -6.51
N ASP A 108 23.29 -10.80 -6.66
CA ASP A 108 23.99 -11.64 -7.61
C ASP A 108 24.26 -13.02 -6.96
N PRO A 109 23.57 -14.11 -7.36
CA PRO A 109 23.75 -15.43 -6.77
C PRO A 109 25.05 -16.13 -7.19
N GLU A 110 25.69 -15.71 -8.29
CA GLU A 110 26.94 -16.31 -8.77
C GLU A 110 28.18 -15.71 -8.06
N ALA A 111 28.04 -14.48 -7.55
CA ALA A 111 29.11 -13.76 -6.85
C ALA A 111 28.91 -13.63 -5.33
N SER A 112 27.75 -14.00 -4.79
CA SER A 112 27.50 -14.01 -3.35
C SER A 112 27.99 -15.32 -2.71
N ASP A 113 28.59 -15.19 -1.53
CA ASP A 113 28.89 -16.31 -0.63
C ASP A 113 28.36 -15.95 0.76
N LEU A 114 27.05 -16.15 0.94
CA LEU A 114 26.34 -15.85 2.18
C LEU A 114 26.90 -16.66 3.37
N SER A 115 27.50 -17.84 3.12
CA SER A 115 28.16 -18.65 4.16
C SER A 115 29.41 -17.98 4.74
N ARG A 116 30.00 -17.04 3.98
CA ARG A 116 31.12 -16.18 4.40
C ARG A 116 30.69 -14.73 4.65
N GLY A 117 29.38 -14.44 4.64
CA GLY A 117 28.81 -13.11 4.81
C GLY A 117 29.00 -12.17 3.61
N ILE A 118 29.37 -12.69 2.44
CA ILE A 118 29.60 -11.93 1.22
C ILE A 118 28.28 -11.84 0.44
N LEU A 119 27.62 -10.68 0.53
CA LEU A 119 26.43 -10.36 -0.24
C LEU A 119 26.82 -9.45 -1.41
N ALA A 120 26.95 -10.03 -2.60
CA ALA A 120 27.23 -9.31 -3.83
C ALA A 120 25.92 -8.91 -4.52
N LEU A 121 25.84 -7.66 -4.94
CA LEU A 121 24.66 -7.11 -5.61
C LEU A 121 24.97 -6.80 -7.10
N ARG A 122 23.92 -6.55 -7.88
CA ARG A 122 23.98 -6.08 -9.27
C ARG A 122 22.77 -5.22 -9.62
N ASP A 123 22.93 -4.18 -10.43
CA ASP A 123 21.81 -3.49 -11.10
C ASP A 123 21.44 -4.26 -12.37
N VAL A 124 20.15 -4.55 -12.52
CA VAL A 124 19.56 -5.32 -13.63
C VAL A 124 18.48 -4.55 -14.37
N ALA A 125 18.33 -3.24 -14.18
CA ALA A 125 17.26 -2.47 -14.83
C ALA A 125 17.26 -2.57 -16.36
N ALA A 126 18.45 -2.63 -16.97
CA ALA A 126 18.61 -2.83 -18.41
C ALA A 126 18.32 -4.28 -18.85
N GLU A 127 18.70 -5.29 -18.06
CA GLU A 127 18.39 -6.71 -18.28
C GLU A 127 16.87 -6.97 -18.21
N ALA A 128 16.22 -6.38 -17.19
CA ALA A 128 14.80 -6.51 -16.93
C ALA A 128 13.92 -5.65 -17.87
N GLY A 129 14.49 -4.67 -18.58
CA GLY A 129 13.76 -3.78 -19.50
C GLY A 129 13.05 -2.60 -18.83
N VAL A 130 13.43 -2.26 -17.59
CA VAL A 130 12.82 -1.16 -16.81
C VAL A 130 13.69 0.09 -16.70
N SER A 131 14.93 0.08 -17.21
CA SER A 131 15.80 1.26 -17.22
C SER A 131 15.25 2.36 -18.13
N LYS A 132 14.62 3.37 -17.52
CA LYS A 132 13.99 4.52 -18.20
C LYS A 132 14.61 5.83 -17.73
N TYR A 133 14.50 6.87 -18.56
CA TYR A 133 14.87 8.24 -18.21
C TYR A 133 13.61 9.09 -18.10
N THR A 134 13.23 9.49 -16.89
CA THR A 134 11.98 10.23 -16.61
C THR A 134 12.12 11.04 -15.32
N GLY A 135 11.11 11.84 -14.95
CA GLY A 135 11.02 12.45 -13.62
C GLY A 135 10.35 11.52 -12.62
N GLY A 136 10.99 10.42 -12.22
CA GLY A 136 10.39 9.32 -11.45
C GLY A 136 9.66 9.77 -10.18
N ARG A 137 8.44 9.28 -9.94
CA ARG A 137 7.64 9.60 -8.74
C ARG A 137 7.13 8.35 -8.06
N GLY A 138 5.83 8.20 -7.83
CA GLY A 138 5.26 7.12 -7.03
C GLY A 138 5.45 5.77 -7.70
N VAL A 139 5.62 4.73 -6.90
CA VAL A 139 5.78 3.36 -7.39
C VAL A 139 4.88 2.45 -6.58
N SER A 140 4.13 1.60 -7.25
CA SER A 140 3.36 0.51 -6.63
C SER A 140 3.65 -0.81 -7.35
N VAL A 141 3.67 -1.90 -6.59
CA VAL A 141 4.12 -3.23 -7.05
C VAL A 141 3.09 -4.29 -6.67
N GLY A 142 2.63 -5.06 -7.66
CA GLY A 142 1.62 -6.10 -7.44
C GLY A 142 1.14 -6.75 -8.75
N PRO A 143 0.19 -7.68 -8.68
CA PRO A 143 -0.41 -8.34 -9.84
C PRO A 143 -1.44 -7.42 -10.51
N ILE A 144 -0.96 -6.38 -11.21
CA ILE A 144 -1.81 -5.34 -11.80
C ILE A 144 -2.48 -5.86 -13.09
N LEU A 145 -1.68 -6.40 -14.00
CA LEU A 145 -2.12 -7.04 -15.26
C LEU A 145 -1.88 -8.56 -15.22
N SER A 146 -0.88 -8.99 -14.46
CA SER A 146 -0.56 -10.38 -14.17
C SER A 146 -1.58 -11.01 -13.22
N SER A 147 -1.78 -12.33 -13.29
CA SER A 147 -2.65 -13.07 -12.35
C SER A 147 -2.09 -13.19 -10.93
N SER A 148 -0.76 -13.07 -10.81
CA SER A 148 0.03 -13.34 -9.60
C SER A 148 1.39 -12.64 -9.61
N ALA A 149 2.12 -12.67 -10.74
CA ALA A 149 3.46 -12.09 -10.85
C ALA A 149 3.47 -10.58 -10.57
N SER A 150 4.56 -10.08 -9.97
CA SER A 150 4.72 -8.65 -9.67
C SER A 150 4.95 -7.84 -10.94
N ASP A 151 3.94 -7.07 -11.35
CA ASP A 151 4.06 -5.91 -12.24
C ASP A 151 4.48 -4.68 -11.42
N ILE A 152 4.92 -3.61 -12.11
CA ILE A 152 5.27 -2.33 -11.48
C ILE A 152 4.52 -1.20 -12.19
N PHE A 153 3.80 -0.36 -11.45
CA PHE A 153 3.30 0.93 -11.94
C PHE A 153 4.14 2.07 -11.37
N CYS A 154 4.58 2.98 -12.23
CA CYS A 154 5.33 4.17 -11.85
C CYS A 154 4.62 5.41 -12.37
N ASP A 155 4.18 6.30 -11.47
CA ASP A 155 3.74 7.63 -11.89
C ASP A 155 4.94 8.60 -12.01
N ASN A 156 4.84 9.60 -12.89
CA ASN A 156 5.98 10.36 -13.38
C ASN A 156 5.73 11.86 -13.51
N GLU A 157 6.80 12.64 -13.43
CA GLU A 157 6.80 14.09 -13.70
C GLU A 157 7.46 14.41 -15.04
N ASN A 158 6.84 15.29 -15.84
CA ASN A 158 7.36 15.76 -17.13
C ASN A 158 7.51 14.67 -18.22
N GLY A 159 6.77 13.56 -18.09
CA GLY A 159 6.74 12.46 -19.05
C GLY A 159 5.58 11.50 -18.76
N PRO A 160 5.37 10.46 -19.59
CA PRO A 160 4.36 9.44 -19.35
C PRO A 160 4.66 8.61 -18.09
N ASN A 161 3.62 8.18 -17.38
CA ASN A 161 3.68 7.10 -16.42
C ASN A 161 4.08 5.77 -17.10
N PHE A 162 4.60 4.82 -16.33
CA PHE A 162 4.94 3.47 -16.81
C PHE A 162 4.05 2.41 -16.14
N LEU A 163 3.75 1.35 -16.88
CA LEU A 163 3.11 0.15 -16.35
C LEU A 163 3.89 -1.05 -16.88
N PHE A 164 4.92 -1.44 -16.15
CA PHE A 164 5.79 -2.55 -16.47
C PHE A 164 5.08 -3.87 -16.18
N HIS A 165 4.52 -4.47 -17.22
CA HIS A 165 3.95 -5.80 -17.16
C HIS A 165 5.05 -6.86 -17.17
N ASN A 166 5.06 -7.72 -16.16
CA ASN A 166 6.00 -8.83 -16.03
C ASN A 166 5.63 -9.96 -17.01
N ARG A 167 6.60 -10.44 -17.78
CA ARG A 167 6.38 -11.51 -18.78
C ARG A 167 6.36 -12.92 -18.19
N GLY A 168 6.56 -13.06 -16.87
CA GLY A 168 6.67 -14.35 -16.17
C GLY A 168 8.10 -14.90 -16.09
N ASP A 169 9.06 -14.28 -16.77
CA ASP A 169 10.51 -14.55 -16.65
C ASP A 169 11.24 -13.50 -15.80
N GLY A 170 10.52 -12.52 -15.25
CA GLY A 170 11.08 -11.38 -14.53
C GLY A 170 11.68 -10.29 -15.41
N THR A 171 11.49 -10.37 -16.74
CA THR A 171 11.62 -9.24 -17.65
C THR A 171 10.26 -8.56 -17.86
N PHE A 172 10.30 -7.29 -18.25
CA PHE A 172 9.11 -6.44 -18.32
C PHE A 172 8.86 -5.89 -19.72
N VAL A 173 7.60 -5.50 -19.97
CA VAL A 173 7.21 -4.64 -21.08
C VAL A 173 6.38 -3.48 -20.56
N ASP A 174 6.69 -2.26 -20.98
CA ASP A 174 5.90 -1.08 -20.64
C ASP A 174 4.59 -1.08 -21.45
N ALA A 175 3.47 -1.15 -20.74
CA ALA A 175 2.12 -1.27 -21.28
C ALA A 175 1.27 0.00 -21.09
N ALA A 176 1.76 1.05 -20.43
CA ALA A 176 0.95 2.17 -19.92
C ALA A 176 0.02 2.80 -20.98
N ALA A 177 0.58 3.17 -22.14
CA ALA A 177 -0.17 3.78 -23.24
C ALA A 177 -1.15 2.80 -23.93
N SER A 178 -0.91 1.49 -23.84
CA SER A 178 -1.83 0.48 -24.39
C SER A 178 -3.02 0.21 -23.46
N ALA A 179 -2.80 0.34 -22.14
CA ALA A 179 -3.80 0.20 -21.10
C ALA A 179 -4.57 1.52 -20.83
N GLY A 180 -4.00 2.67 -21.19
CA GLY A 180 -4.62 4.00 -21.06
C GLY A 180 -4.33 4.73 -19.75
N VAL A 181 -3.15 4.51 -19.14
CA VAL A 181 -2.74 5.06 -17.84
C VAL A 181 -1.45 5.89 -17.88
N ASP A 182 -0.92 6.15 -19.08
CA ASP A 182 0.31 6.92 -19.32
C ASP A 182 0.19 8.41 -18.97
N ASP A 183 -1.00 8.99 -19.02
CA ASP A 183 -1.34 10.39 -18.64
C ASP A 183 -0.23 11.44 -18.91
N PRO A 184 0.34 11.51 -20.14
CA PRO A 184 1.65 12.10 -20.45
C PRO A 184 1.72 13.64 -20.37
N HIS A 185 0.69 14.27 -19.80
CA HIS A 185 0.54 15.72 -19.65
C HIS A 185 0.27 16.11 -18.20
N GLN A 186 0.49 15.19 -17.25
CA GLN A 186 0.36 15.41 -15.82
C GLN A 186 1.69 15.16 -15.08
N HIS A 187 1.61 15.14 -13.75
CA HIS A 187 2.76 15.11 -12.86
C HIS A 187 2.43 14.23 -11.65
N GLY A 188 2.63 12.91 -11.78
CA GLY A 188 2.35 11.92 -10.76
C GLY A 188 3.03 12.18 -9.41
N ARG A 189 2.47 11.62 -8.34
CA ARG A 189 2.97 11.72 -6.96
C ARG A 189 2.75 10.41 -6.21
N GLY A 190 1.66 10.30 -5.45
CA GLY A 190 1.33 9.12 -4.69
C GLY A 190 0.39 8.22 -5.47
N VAL A 191 0.69 6.92 -5.50
CA VAL A 191 -0.13 5.87 -6.07
C VAL A 191 -0.47 4.82 -5.01
N ALA A 192 -1.64 4.19 -5.13
CA ALA A 192 -2.00 2.98 -4.39
C ALA A 192 -2.82 2.03 -5.27
N LEU A 193 -2.81 0.74 -4.91
CA LEU A 193 -3.51 -0.35 -5.60
C LEU A 193 -4.60 -0.94 -4.71
N ALA A 194 -5.79 -1.19 -5.28
CA ALA A 194 -6.92 -1.76 -4.55
C ALA A 194 -7.90 -2.49 -5.49
N ASP A 195 -9.01 -2.97 -4.94
CA ASP A 195 -10.20 -3.42 -5.66
C ASP A 195 -11.38 -2.56 -5.18
N PHE A 196 -11.73 -1.52 -5.94
CA PHE A 196 -12.66 -0.48 -5.50
C PHE A 196 -14.13 -0.80 -5.83
N ASN A 197 -14.38 -1.77 -6.71
CA ASN A 197 -15.73 -2.23 -7.05
C ASN A 197 -16.06 -3.65 -6.50
N ARG A 198 -15.07 -4.33 -5.90
CA ARG A 198 -15.09 -5.74 -5.48
C ARG A 198 -15.45 -6.66 -6.64
N ASP A 199 -14.70 -6.56 -7.74
CA ASP A 199 -14.80 -7.45 -8.91
C ASP A 199 -13.59 -8.39 -9.10
N GLY A 200 -12.59 -8.33 -8.21
CA GLY A 200 -11.44 -9.22 -8.16
C GLY A 200 -10.26 -8.82 -9.05
N LYS A 201 -10.28 -7.61 -9.63
CA LYS A 201 -9.15 -7.03 -10.38
C LYS A 201 -8.46 -5.93 -9.58
N VAL A 202 -7.29 -5.52 -10.06
CA VAL A 202 -6.45 -4.49 -9.44
C VAL A 202 -6.66 -3.15 -10.13
N ASP A 203 -7.34 -2.26 -9.44
CA ASP A 203 -7.56 -0.86 -9.79
C ASP A 203 -6.37 0.01 -9.33
N ILE A 204 -6.26 1.22 -9.90
CA ILE A 204 -5.17 2.15 -9.60
C ILE A 204 -5.76 3.50 -9.18
N VAL A 205 -5.32 4.05 -8.04
CA VAL A 205 -5.57 5.44 -7.65
C VAL A 205 -4.25 6.21 -7.60
N TYR A 206 -4.19 7.42 -8.16
CA TYR A 206 -3.04 8.29 -7.96
C TYR A 206 -3.35 9.78 -8.02
N GLY A 207 -2.47 10.57 -7.40
CA GLY A 207 -2.59 12.01 -7.25
C GLY A 207 -1.64 12.78 -8.16
N ASN A 208 -2.19 13.62 -9.04
CA ASN A 208 -1.39 14.54 -9.87
C ASN A 208 -1.09 15.87 -9.15
N TRP A 209 0.18 16.29 -9.14
CA TRP A 209 0.68 17.53 -8.52
C TRP A 209 0.07 18.79 -9.16
N ASN A 210 -0.90 19.40 -8.48
CA ASN A 210 -1.70 20.52 -9.00
C ASN A 210 -2.40 20.21 -10.35
N GLY A 211 -2.61 18.92 -10.64
CA GLY A 211 -3.38 18.40 -11.78
C GLY A 211 -4.54 17.50 -11.31
N PRO A 212 -5.46 17.10 -12.20
CA PRO A 212 -6.60 16.27 -11.84
C PRO A 212 -6.16 14.89 -11.34
N HIS A 213 -6.62 14.53 -10.14
CA HIS A 213 -6.39 13.21 -9.53
C HIS A 213 -7.23 12.12 -10.23
N ARG A 214 -6.74 10.87 -10.17
CA ARG A 214 -7.25 9.74 -10.96
C ARG A 214 -7.77 8.61 -10.10
N LEU A 215 -8.86 7.98 -10.52
CA LEU A 215 -9.34 6.71 -9.96
C LEU A 215 -9.71 5.78 -11.10
N TYR A 216 -8.84 4.83 -11.41
CA TYR A 216 -8.90 3.97 -12.59
C TYR A 216 -9.42 2.58 -12.26
N LEU A 217 -10.65 2.27 -12.69
CA LEU A 217 -11.15 0.88 -12.65
C LEU A 217 -10.52 0.04 -13.77
N GLN A 218 -10.11 -1.18 -13.45
CA GLN A 218 -9.56 -2.11 -14.43
C GLN A 218 -10.66 -2.81 -15.23
N MET A 219 -10.67 -2.60 -16.55
CA MET A 219 -11.54 -3.27 -17.51
C MET A 219 -10.71 -4.31 -18.29
N SER A 220 -11.05 -5.60 -18.19
CA SER A 220 -10.46 -6.64 -19.04
C SER A 220 -11.52 -7.25 -19.95
N ALA A 221 -11.27 -7.27 -21.25
CA ALA A 221 -12.15 -7.87 -22.25
C ALA A 221 -11.32 -8.56 -23.33
N HIS A 222 -11.63 -9.83 -23.62
CA HIS A 222 -10.94 -10.66 -24.61
C HIS A 222 -9.39 -10.67 -24.47
N GLY A 223 -8.90 -10.71 -23.22
CA GLY A 223 -7.46 -10.70 -22.92
C GLY A 223 -6.76 -9.36 -23.14
N LYS A 224 -7.51 -8.26 -23.31
CA LYS A 224 -6.97 -6.90 -23.37
C LYS A 224 -7.39 -6.12 -22.12
N PHE A 225 -6.39 -5.68 -21.38
CA PHE A 225 -6.53 -4.79 -20.24
C PHE A 225 -6.65 -3.35 -20.70
N ARG A 226 -7.55 -2.60 -20.07
CA ARG A 226 -7.68 -1.15 -20.15
C ARG A 226 -8.12 -0.61 -18.80
N PHE A 227 -7.81 0.65 -18.54
CA PHE A 227 -8.34 1.34 -17.37
C PHE A 227 -9.35 2.41 -17.77
N ARG A 228 -10.30 2.69 -16.88
CA ARG A 228 -11.31 3.74 -17.04
C ARG A 228 -11.31 4.65 -15.82
N ASP A 229 -10.98 5.91 -16.02
CA ASP A 229 -11.06 6.94 -14.97
C ASP A 229 -12.55 7.13 -14.58
N ILE A 230 -12.85 6.96 -13.31
CA ILE A 230 -14.17 7.19 -12.69
C ILE A 230 -14.13 8.38 -11.71
N ALA A 231 -13.02 9.10 -11.63
CA ALA A 231 -12.86 10.23 -10.72
C ALA A 231 -13.98 11.28 -10.89
N SER A 232 -14.75 11.49 -9.82
CA SER A 232 -15.78 12.54 -9.81
C SER A 232 -15.14 13.94 -9.95
N PRO A 233 -15.89 14.98 -10.37
CA PRO A 233 -15.36 16.35 -10.43
C PRO A 233 -14.88 16.90 -9.07
N LYS A 234 -15.35 16.31 -7.96
CA LYS A 234 -14.89 16.65 -6.60
C LYS A 234 -13.57 15.93 -6.27
N PHE A 235 -13.45 14.66 -6.66
CA PHE A 235 -12.25 13.84 -6.46
C PHE A 235 -11.07 14.34 -7.30
N SER A 236 -11.30 14.53 -8.60
CA SER A 236 -10.31 15.05 -9.56
C SER A 236 -10.00 16.54 -9.42
N MET A 237 -10.50 17.23 -8.37
CA MET A 237 -10.16 18.63 -8.13
C MET A 237 -8.67 18.76 -7.74
N PRO A 238 -7.85 19.53 -8.50
CA PRO A 238 -6.41 19.59 -8.30
C PRO A 238 -5.95 20.06 -6.92
N SER A 239 -4.84 19.49 -6.42
CA SER A 239 -4.20 19.87 -5.16
C SER A 239 -2.69 19.54 -5.16
N PRO A 240 -1.86 20.12 -4.26
CA PRO A 240 -0.42 19.83 -4.18
C PRO A 240 -0.16 18.54 -3.39
N VAL A 241 -0.68 17.43 -3.91
CA VAL A 241 -0.56 16.08 -3.34
C VAL A 241 0.89 15.60 -3.28
N ARG A 242 1.20 14.82 -2.24
CA ARG A 242 2.50 14.17 -2.05
C ARG A 242 2.37 12.65 -2.00
N THR A 243 1.53 12.11 -1.12
CA THR A 243 1.20 10.68 -1.13
C THR A 243 -0.31 10.46 -1.18
N VAL A 244 -0.71 9.28 -1.63
CA VAL A 244 -2.09 8.79 -1.69
C VAL A 244 -2.11 7.45 -0.97
N ILE A 245 -3.12 7.28 -0.10
CA ILE A 245 -3.18 6.17 0.85
C ILE A 245 -4.57 5.54 0.76
N THR A 246 -4.64 4.21 0.69
CA THR A 246 -5.90 3.44 0.66
C THR A 246 -6.01 2.56 1.89
N ALA A 247 -7.11 2.70 2.64
CA ALA A 247 -7.33 1.98 3.90
C ALA A 247 -8.82 1.82 4.20
N ASP A 248 -9.17 0.93 5.13
CA ASP A 248 -10.52 0.71 5.67
C ASP A 248 -10.48 1.23 7.12
N PHE A 249 -10.69 2.54 7.32
CA PHE A 249 -10.31 3.22 8.58
C PHE A 249 -11.30 3.03 9.73
N ASP A 250 -12.58 2.83 9.44
CA ASP A 250 -13.61 2.52 10.44
C ASP A 250 -14.10 1.06 10.35
N ASN A 251 -13.33 0.17 9.71
CA ASN A 251 -13.63 -1.26 9.59
C ASN A 251 -15.03 -1.55 8.99
N ASP A 252 -15.58 -0.67 8.16
CA ASP A 252 -16.97 -0.74 7.66
C ASP A 252 -17.16 -1.62 6.42
N GLN A 253 -16.06 -2.07 5.81
CA GLN A 253 -15.90 -2.87 4.57
C GLN A 253 -15.55 -2.10 3.30
N GLU A 254 -15.78 -0.80 3.24
CA GLU A 254 -15.40 0.02 2.09
C GLU A 254 -13.94 0.49 2.19
N LEU A 255 -13.46 1.17 1.16
CA LEU A 255 -12.10 1.74 1.15
C LEU A 255 -12.16 3.25 1.10
N GLU A 256 -11.44 3.87 2.04
CA GLU A 256 -11.04 5.26 1.97
C GLU A 256 -9.85 5.46 1.02
N ILE A 257 -9.80 6.65 0.44
CA ILE A 257 -8.64 7.24 -0.23
C ILE A 257 -8.30 8.55 0.49
N PHE A 258 -7.12 8.62 1.10
CA PHE A 258 -6.58 9.82 1.71
C PHE A 258 -5.50 10.45 0.83
N PHE A 259 -5.67 11.73 0.52
CA PHE A 259 -4.69 12.56 -0.19
C PHE A 259 -3.92 13.41 0.82
N ASN A 260 -2.63 13.15 0.98
CA ASN A 260 -1.74 13.98 1.77
C ASN A 260 -1.20 15.14 0.91
N ASN A 261 -1.42 16.37 1.35
CA ASN A 261 -1.05 17.60 0.64
C ASN A 261 0.08 18.36 1.36
N ILE A 262 0.82 19.18 0.62
CA ILE A 262 1.88 20.05 1.16
C ILE A 262 1.50 21.53 1.09
N ALA A 263 1.40 22.19 2.25
CA ALA A 263 1.21 23.63 2.36
C ALA A 263 2.53 24.40 2.10
N TYR A 264 2.85 24.59 0.81
CA TYR A 264 4.13 25.14 0.33
C TYR A 264 4.08 26.59 -0.17
N ARG A 265 2.92 27.06 -0.66
CA ARG A 265 2.68 28.45 -1.13
C ARG A 265 1.44 29.10 -0.50
N SER A 266 0.50 28.29 -0.07
CA SER A 266 -0.74 28.65 0.60
C SER A 266 -1.18 27.46 1.44
N SER A 267 -2.21 27.68 2.27
CA SER A 267 -3.02 26.61 2.86
C SER A 267 -3.40 25.56 1.82
N SER A 268 -3.33 24.28 2.17
CA SER A 268 -3.65 23.14 1.28
C SER A 268 -3.96 21.90 2.12
N ALA A 269 -5.20 21.83 2.62
CA ALA A 269 -5.67 20.74 3.46
C ALA A 269 -5.60 19.36 2.79
N ASN A 270 -5.31 18.34 3.59
CA ASN A 270 -5.47 16.94 3.24
C ASN A 270 -6.96 16.63 2.94
N ARG A 271 -7.23 15.57 2.17
CA ARG A 271 -8.59 15.20 1.74
C ARG A 271 -8.84 13.71 1.94
N LEU A 272 -10.06 13.33 2.33
CA LEU A 272 -10.46 11.95 2.56
C LEU A 272 -11.72 11.65 1.75
N PHE A 273 -11.76 10.49 1.08
CA PHE A 273 -12.94 10.03 0.34
C PHE A 273 -13.25 8.58 0.68
N ARG A 274 -14.52 8.20 0.80
CA ARG A 274 -14.97 6.80 0.82
C ARG A 274 -15.41 6.37 -0.57
N VAL A 275 -15.03 5.16 -0.98
CA VAL A 275 -15.45 4.54 -2.24
C VAL A 275 -16.47 3.45 -1.93
N ILE A 276 -17.74 3.79 -2.05
CA ILE A 276 -18.88 2.93 -1.68
C ILE A 276 -19.30 2.07 -2.88
N ARG A 277 -19.28 0.75 -2.72
CA ARG A 277 -19.59 -0.21 -3.77
C ARG A 277 -21.03 -0.08 -4.27
N ARG A 278 -21.24 -0.36 -5.56
CA ARG A 278 -22.57 -0.49 -6.17
C ARG A 278 -22.66 -1.76 -7.01
N GLU A 279 -23.78 -2.47 -6.91
CA GLU A 279 -23.96 -3.78 -7.54
C GLU A 279 -24.08 -3.72 -9.07
N HIS A 280 -24.60 -2.61 -9.61
CA HIS A 280 -24.94 -2.45 -11.03
C HIS A 280 -24.44 -1.10 -11.61
N GLY A 281 -23.25 -0.66 -11.20
CA GLY A 281 -22.64 0.57 -11.72
C GLY A 281 -21.35 0.94 -11.00
N ASP A 282 -20.77 2.07 -11.40
CA ASP A 282 -19.53 2.58 -10.79
C ASP A 282 -19.73 2.90 -9.29
N PRO A 283 -18.72 2.69 -8.43
CA PRO A 283 -18.76 3.07 -7.02
C PRO A 283 -19.14 4.54 -6.80
N LEU A 284 -19.81 4.84 -5.69
CA LEU A 284 -20.02 6.21 -5.25
C LEU A 284 -18.77 6.71 -4.52
N ILE A 285 -18.21 7.81 -5.00
CA ILE A 285 -17.09 8.51 -4.36
C ILE A 285 -17.66 9.65 -3.49
N GLU A 286 -17.65 9.48 -2.18
CA GLU A 286 -18.08 10.48 -1.20
C GLU A 286 -16.86 11.13 -0.53
N GLU A 287 -16.84 12.46 -0.37
CA GLU A 287 -15.74 13.16 0.34
C GLU A 287 -16.11 13.34 1.82
N LEU A 288 -15.29 12.76 2.69
CA LEU A 288 -15.43 12.79 4.13
C LEU A 288 -14.62 13.95 4.76
N ASN A 289 -14.89 14.24 6.03
CA ASN A 289 -14.06 15.15 6.81
C ASN A 289 -12.93 14.36 7.52
N PRO A 290 -11.64 14.59 7.20
CA PRO A 290 -10.51 13.91 7.87
C PRO A 290 -10.29 14.33 9.33
N GLY A 291 -11.07 15.27 9.87
CA GLY A 291 -10.95 15.71 11.27
C GLY A 291 -9.63 16.41 11.54
N ASP A 292 -8.89 16.01 12.57
CA ASP A 292 -7.58 16.60 12.88
C ASP A 292 -6.54 16.35 11.78
N ALA A 293 -6.69 15.25 11.01
CA ALA A 293 -5.84 14.95 9.85
C ALA A 293 -6.06 15.88 8.65
N LEU A 294 -6.93 16.89 8.75
CA LEU A 294 -7.13 17.93 7.73
C LEU A 294 -5.85 18.75 7.46
N GLU A 295 -5.01 18.98 8.48
CA GLU A 295 -3.74 19.72 8.45
C GLU A 295 -3.61 20.80 7.34
N PRO A 296 -4.41 21.89 7.35
CA PRO A 296 -4.38 22.92 6.29
C PRO A 296 -3.02 23.59 6.07
N GLU A 297 -2.18 23.66 7.11
CA GLU A 297 -0.80 24.18 7.07
C GLU A 297 0.26 23.07 7.22
N GLY A 298 -0.14 21.81 7.03
CA GLY A 298 0.74 20.64 7.08
C GLY A 298 1.67 20.58 5.88
N ARG A 299 2.95 20.29 6.11
CA ARG A 299 3.97 20.14 5.05
C ARG A 299 4.25 18.66 4.79
N GLY A 300 3.18 17.90 4.61
CA GLY A 300 3.23 16.45 4.44
C GLY A 300 4.11 16.06 3.26
N THR A 301 4.86 14.97 3.40
CA THR A 301 5.84 14.50 2.41
C THR A 301 5.61 13.07 1.94
N GLY A 302 5.03 12.25 2.83
CA GLY A 302 4.81 10.81 2.72
C GLY A 302 4.13 10.33 4.01
N GLY A 303 3.51 9.15 4.01
CA GLY A 303 2.72 8.69 5.16
C GLY A 303 2.28 7.24 4.97
N VAL A 304 1.95 6.60 6.09
CA VAL A 304 1.68 5.16 6.16
C VAL A 304 0.44 4.88 7.01
N VAL A 305 -0.21 3.74 6.78
CA VAL A 305 -1.23 3.18 7.67
C VAL A 305 -0.73 1.90 8.32
N THR A 306 -1.09 1.71 9.59
CA THR A 306 -0.74 0.54 10.38
C THR A 306 -1.62 0.48 11.64
N ASP A 307 -2.04 -0.70 12.07
CA ASP A 307 -2.61 -0.91 13.40
C ASP A 307 -1.45 -0.96 14.40
N PHE A 308 -1.13 0.22 14.96
CA PHE A 308 0.15 0.53 15.60
C PHE A 308 0.23 0.11 17.08
N ASP A 309 -0.91 0.05 17.80
CA ASP A 309 -0.96 -0.47 19.18
C ASP A 309 -1.74 -1.78 19.35
N GLY A 310 -2.29 -2.35 18.27
CA GLY A 310 -2.85 -3.70 18.24
C GLY A 310 -4.32 -3.79 18.65
N ASP A 311 -5.09 -2.71 18.51
CA ASP A 311 -6.55 -2.72 18.75
C ASP A 311 -7.37 -3.14 17.50
N GLY A 312 -6.74 -3.14 16.32
CA GLY A 312 -7.34 -3.54 15.05
C GLY A 312 -7.98 -2.41 14.24
N MET A 313 -7.86 -1.16 14.70
CA MET A 313 -8.11 0.03 13.89
C MET A 313 -6.81 0.47 13.20
N LEU A 314 -6.89 0.97 11.97
CA LEU A 314 -5.71 1.50 11.28
C LEU A 314 -5.43 2.94 11.76
N ASP A 315 -4.27 3.16 12.39
CA ASP A 315 -3.70 4.48 12.63
C ASP A 315 -3.09 5.03 11.33
N LEU A 316 -3.21 6.34 11.11
CA LEU A 316 -2.58 7.08 10.01
C LEU A 316 -1.38 7.85 10.56
N ILE A 317 -0.18 7.56 10.04
CA ILE A 317 1.07 8.22 10.42
C ILE A 317 1.55 9.09 9.25
N LEU A 318 1.66 10.40 9.46
CA LEU A 318 2.15 11.35 8.45
C LEU A 318 3.56 11.84 8.77
N SER A 319 4.40 11.92 7.74
CA SER A 319 5.70 12.58 7.76
C SER A 319 5.63 13.94 7.09
N HIS A 320 6.44 14.88 7.58
CA HIS A 320 6.52 16.25 7.12
C HIS A 320 7.99 16.68 7.11
N GLY A 321 8.37 17.63 6.25
CA GLY A 321 9.70 18.25 6.37
C GLY A 321 10.24 19.02 5.17
N GLU A 322 9.85 18.68 3.94
CA GLU A 322 10.51 19.13 2.70
C GLU A 322 10.68 20.65 2.59
N SER A 323 9.71 21.43 3.09
CA SER A 323 9.76 22.90 3.05
C SER A 323 10.04 23.57 4.40
N MET A 324 10.04 22.83 5.51
CA MET A 324 10.37 23.25 6.89
C MET A 324 10.17 22.06 7.83
N ALA A 325 11.00 21.93 8.87
CA ALA A 325 10.82 20.92 9.91
C ALA A 325 9.46 21.04 10.62
N GLN A 326 8.73 19.92 10.68
CA GLN A 326 7.52 19.68 11.45
C GLN A 326 7.65 18.30 12.13
N PRO A 327 6.96 18.03 13.25
CA PRO A 327 6.96 16.71 13.87
C PRO A 327 6.15 15.70 13.03
N LEU A 328 6.36 14.40 13.25
CA LEU A 328 5.42 13.39 12.76
C LEU A 328 4.05 13.58 13.42
N SER A 329 2.98 13.43 12.65
CA SER A 329 1.61 13.36 13.17
C SER A 329 1.11 11.92 13.16
N VAL A 330 0.36 11.52 14.19
CA VAL A 330 -0.30 10.21 14.29
C VAL A 330 -1.78 10.46 14.57
N PHE A 331 -2.65 9.94 13.72
CA PHE A 331 -4.10 10.08 13.81
C PHE A 331 -4.75 8.71 13.96
N ARG A 332 -5.78 8.62 14.79
CA ARG A 332 -6.49 7.36 15.07
C ARG A 332 -7.89 7.39 14.52
N GLY A 333 -8.40 6.23 14.12
CA GLY A 333 -9.84 6.05 13.91
C GLY A 333 -10.62 6.44 15.17
N ASN A 334 -11.76 7.12 15.00
CA ASN A 334 -12.67 7.49 16.10
C ASN A 334 -14.08 6.88 15.96
N GLN A 335 -14.24 6.02 14.95
CA GLN A 335 -15.42 5.24 14.60
C GLN A 335 -14.97 3.80 14.33
N GLY A 336 -15.91 2.87 14.15
CA GLY A 336 -15.55 1.50 13.77
C GLY A 336 -15.13 0.54 14.89
N PHE A 337 -14.81 0.99 16.10
CA PHE A 337 -14.33 0.15 17.23
C PHE A 337 -15.17 -1.10 17.59
N ASN A 338 -16.43 -1.16 17.18
CA ASN A 338 -17.32 -2.31 17.41
C ASN A 338 -17.50 -3.18 16.16
N ASN A 339 -16.78 -2.89 15.08
CA ASN A 339 -16.78 -3.65 13.83
C ASN A 339 -15.82 -4.84 13.91
N ASN A 340 -16.18 -5.91 13.22
CA ASN A 340 -15.26 -7.03 13.04
C ASN A 340 -14.14 -6.63 12.08
N TRP A 341 -12.97 -7.24 12.25
CA TRP A 341 -11.81 -7.07 11.39
C TRP A 341 -11.01 -8.38 11.29
N LEU A 342 -10.09 -8.44 10.32
CA LEU A 342 -9.10 -9.50 10.20
C LEU A 342 -7.85 -8.93 9.51
N ARG A 343 -6.66 -9.24 10.04
CA ARG A 343 -5.37 -8.88 9.41
C ARG A 343 -4.67 -10.15 8.94
N VAL A 344 -4.10 -10.14 7.74
CA VAL A 344 -3.45 -11.32 7.14
C VAL A 344 -2.02 -10.98 6.74
N VAL A 345 -1.07 -11.79 7.25
CA VAL A 345 0.37 -11.64 7.06
C VAL A 345 0.89 -12.83 6.25
N PRO A 346 0.98 -12.72 4.91
CA PRO A 346 1.57 -13.78 4.09
C PRO A 346 3.10 -13.74 4.18
N ARG A 347 3.74 -14.90 4.33
CA ARG A 347 5.21 -15.05 4.39
C ARG A 347 5.80 -15.55 3.07
N THR A 348 7.03 -15.17 2.75
CA THR A 348 7.81 -15.80 1.67
C THR A 348 8.29 -17.20 2.08
N ARG A 349 8.87 -17.95 1.13
CA ARG A 349 9.54 -19.24 1.42
C ARG A 349 10.73 -19.15 2.39
N PHE A 350 11.20 -17.93 2.71
CA PHE A 350 12.29 -17.67 3.66
C PHE A 350 11.79 -17.11 5.01
N GLY A 351 10.52 -16.73 5.12
CA GLY A 351 9.93 -16.19 6.37
C GLY A 351 9.80 -14.66 6.43
N ALA A 352 10.30 -13.94 5.43
CA ALA A 352 10.04 -12.50 5.27
C ALA A 352 8.58 -12.23 4.84
N PHE A 353 8.16 -10.96 4.82
CA PHE A 353 6.81 -10.59 4.35
C PHE A 353 6.68 -10.71 2.83
N ALA A 354 5.57 -11.28 2.34
CA ALA A 354 5.36 -11.53 0.92
C ALA A 354 4.79 -10.31 0.17
N ARG A 355 5.59 -9.24 0.00
CA ARG A 355 5.30 -8.16 -0.96
C ARG A 355 5.10 -8.72 -2.37
N GLY A 356 4.16 -8.15 -3.10
CA GLY A 356 3.63 -8.65 -4.37
C GLY A 356 2.53 -9.70 -4.23
N ALA A 357 2.27 -10.25 -3.03
CA ALA A 357 1.22 -11.26 -2.84
C ALA A 357 -0.19 -10.68 -2.92
N LYS A 358 -1.12 -11.52 -3.39
CA LYS A 358 -2.55 -11.25 -3.49
C LYS A 358 -3.28 -11.97 -2.37
N VAL A 359 -4.10 -11.27 -1.59
CA VAL A 359 -4.89 -11.85 -0.49
C VAL A 359 -6.37 -11.62 -0.74
N VAL A 360 -7.14 -12.70 -0.84
CA VAL A 360 -8.60 -12.66 -0.99
C VAL A 360 -9.25 -13.24 0.26
N LEU A 361 -10.03 -12.42 0.95
CA LEU A 361 -10.83 -12.85 2.09
C LEU A 361 -12.29 -13.04 1.67
N TYR A 362 -12.80 -14.24 1.84
CA TYR A 362 -14.21 -14.56 1.65
C TYR A 362 -14.96 -14.37 2.96
N THR A 363 -16.15 -13.79 2.86
CA THR A 363 -17.05 -13.49 3.99
C THR A 363 -18.35 -14.29 3.88
N LYS A 364 -19.15 -14.32 4.95
CA LYS A 364 -20.40 -15.12 4.99
C LYS A 364 -21.59 -14.44 4.31
N LYS A 365 -21.54 -13.13 4.06
CA LYS A 365 -22.64 -12.32 3.47
C LYS A 365 -22.15 -11.34 2.40
N SER A 366 -21.01 -10.67 2.63
CA SER A 366 -20.53 -9.59 1.75
C SER A 366 -19.76 -10.05 0.51
N GLY A 367 -19.43 -11.33 0.40
CA GLY A 367 -18.68 -11.91 -0.72
C GLY A 367 -17.16 -11.85 -0.52
N ALA A 368 -16.42 -11.68 -1.61
CA ALA A 368 -14.96 -11.61 -1.62
C ALA A 368 -14.45 -10.18 -1.44
N HIS A 369 -13.35 -10.03 -0.71
CA HIS A 369 -12.61 -8.79 -0.53
C HIS A 369 -11.17 -9.04 -0.97
N LEU A 370 -10.64 -8.21 -1.86
CA LEU A 370 -9.26 -8.29 -2.34
C LEU A 370 -8.38 -7.23 -1.65
N ARG A 371 -7.17 -7.64 -1.27
CA ARG A 371 -6.06 -6.79 -0.81
C ARG A 371 -4.77 -7.27 -1.48
N ILE A 372 -3.82 -6.35 -1.66
CA ILE A 372 -2.51 -6.59 -2.25
C ILE A 372 -1.48 -6.20 -1.20
N ILE A 373 -0.45 -7.02 -1.02
CA ILE A 373 0.72 -6.62 -0.24
C ILE A 373 1.61 -5.79 -1.17
N ASP A 374 1.28 -4.50 -1.34
CA ASP A 374 2.01 -3.60 -2.23
C ASP A 374 3.49 -3.51 -1.80
N GLY A 375 4.40 -3.53 -2.78
CA GLY A 375 5.84 -3.42 -2.56
C GLY A 375 6.41 -2.00 -2.68
N GLY A 376 5.60 -0.98 -3.00
CA GLY A 376 6.08 0.41 -3.15
C GLY A 376 5.12 1.50 -2.63
N SER A 377 3.81 1.26 -2.67
CA SER A 377 2.76 1.99 -1.94
C SER A 377 3.01 3.49 -1.65
N GLY A 378 2.83 4.33 -2.66
CA GLY A 378 2.83 5.79 -2.52
C GLY A 378 4.10 6.46 -3.05
N TYR A 379 4.57 7.47 -2.31
CA TYR A 379 5.71 8.30 -2.68
C TYR A 379 6.56 8.58 -1.44
N LEU A 380 7.85 8.21 -1.50
CA LEU A 380 8.82 8.36 -0.41
C LEU A 380 8.50 7.53 0.86
N CYS A 381 7.51 6.64 0.81
CA CYS A 381 7.01 5.85 1.94
C CYS A 381 6.69 4.41 1.51
N GLU A 382 6.66 3.49 2.47
CA GLU A 382 6.20 2.11 2.29
C GLU A 382 5.21 1.75 3.41
N MET A 383 4.09 1.11 3.06
CA MET A 383 3.03 0.70 4.00
C MET A 383 3.44 -0.53 4.82
N GLU A 384 2.65 -0.89 5.84
CA GLU A 384 2.80 -2.20 6.45
C GLU A 384 2.49 -3.32 5.43
N PRO A 385 3.32 -4.38 5.33
CA PRO A 385 3.08 -5.48 4.40
C PRO A 385 2.05 -6.48 4.96
N VAL A 386 0.84 -5.98 5.25
CA VAL A 386 -0.26 -6.71 5.89
C VAL A 386 -1.57 -6.41 5.16
N ALA A 387 -2.33 -7.46 4.81
CA ALA A 387 -3.65 -7.30 4.24
C ALA A 387 -4.69 -7.09 5.35
N HIS A 388 -5.13 -5.85 5.54
CA HIS A 388 -6.17 -5.48 6.49
C HIS A 388 -7.58 -5.53 5.88
N PHE A 389 -8.52 -6.14 6.59
CA PHE A 389 -9.92 -6.28 6.20
C PHE A 389 -10.84 -5.79 7.31
N GLY A 390 -11.53 -4.67 7.10
CA GLY A 390 -12.74 -4.33 7.83
C GLY A 390 -13.89 -5.22 7.38
N LEU A 391 -14.69 -5.68 8.35
CA LEU A 391 -15.76 -6.66 8.13
C LEU A 391 -17.12 -6.17 8.66
N GLY A 392 -17.19 -5.00 9.31
CA GLY A 392 -18.43 -4.37 9.75
C GLY A 392 -19.20 -5.21 10.78
N LYS A 393 -20.19 -5.98 10.32
CA LYS A 393 -20.96 -6.97 11.12
C LYS A 393 -21.04 -8.33 10.43
N ASP A 394 -20.12 -8.60 9.51
CA ASP A 394 -19.95 -9.90 8.90
C ASP A 394 -18.75 -10.65 9.48
N GLU A 395 -18.61 -11.91 9.09
CA GLU A 395 -17.54 -12.81 9.53
C GLU A 395 -16.84 -13.39 8.31
N ALA A 396 -15.53 -13.63 8.44
CA ALA A 396 -14.78 -14.40 7.46
C ALA A 396 -15.26 -15.85 7.38
N SER A 397 -15.12 -16.47 6.21
CA SER A 397 -15.39 -17.88 5.95
C SER A 397 -14.11 -18.62 5.53
N SER A 398 -13.36 -18.06 4.59
CA SER A 398 -12.05 -18.55 4.16
C SER A 398 -11.14 -17.42 3.69
N VAL A 399 -9.82 -17.66 3.75
CA VAL A 399 -8.79 -16.77 3.21
C VAL A 399 -7.97 -17.53 2.17
N GLU A 400 -7.71 -16.87 1.05
CA GLU A 400 -6.83 -17.32 -0.03
C GLU A 400 -5.64 -16.35 -0.15
N VAL A 401 -4.45 -16.90 -0.34
CA VAL A 401 -3.22 -16.15 -0.65
C VAL A 401 -2.63 -16.71 -1.94
N THR A 402 -2.31 -15.84 -2.90
CA THR A 402 -1.49 -16.16 -4.08
C THR A 402 -0.16 -15.42 -4.00
N TRP A 403 0.96 -16.12 -4.20
CA TRP A 403 2.31 -15.54 -4.22
C TRP A 403 2.75 -15.15 -5.64
N PRO A 404 3.84 -14.36 -5.81
CA PRO A 404 4.28 -13.91 -7.13
C PRO A 404 4.77 -15.01 -8.10
N ASP A 405 5.06 -16.23 -7.62
CA ASP A 405 5.28 -17.42 -8.47
C ASP A 405 3.99 -18.11 -8.93
N GLY A 406 2.82 -17.65 -8.47
CA GLY A 406 1.53 -18.27 -8.74
C GLY A 406 1.20 -19.47 -7.84
N LYS A 407 2.04 -19.82 -6.85
CA LYS A 407 1.58 -20.74 -5.79
C LYS A 407 0.41 -20.11 -5.01
N MET A 408 -0.48 -20.96 -4.52
CA MET A 408 -1.69 -20.56 -3.79
C MET A 408 -1.85 -21.41 -2.52
N VAL A 409 -2.43 -20.82 -1.48
CA VAL A 409 -2.98 -21.50 -0.30
C VAL A 409 -4.37 -20.94 -0.05
N SER A 410 -5.34 -21.81 0.21
CA SER A 410 -6.67 -21.43 0.68
C SER A 410 -7.02 -22.20 1.94
N ARG A 411 -7.56 -21.53 2.97
CA ARG A 411 -8.02 -22.18 4.21
C ARG A 411 -9.27 -21.53 4.78
N ASN A 412 -10.05 -22.30 5.53
CA ASN A 412 -11.15 -21.78 6.32
C ASN A 412 -10.63 -20.89 7.47
N VAL A 413 -11.40 -19.86 7.82
CA VAL A 413 -11.20 -19.02 9.01
C VAL A 413 -12.19 -19.44 10.09
N ALA A 414 -11.70 -19.77 11.27
CA ALA A 414 -12.52 -20.15 12.41
C ALA A 414 -13.15 -18.93 13.09
N SER A 415 -14.32 -19.10 13.72
CA SER A 415 -14.98 -18.00 14.45
C SER A 415 -14.14 -17.41 15.59
N GLY A 416 -13.23 -18.20 16.18
CA GLY A 416 -12.26 -17.73 17.19
C GLY A 416 -11.00 -17.07 16.62
N GLU A 417 -10.86 -16.97 15.30
CA GLU A 417 -9.79 -16.24 14.60
C GLU A 417 -10.23 -14.83 14.17
N MET A 418 -11.52 -14.50 14.32
CA MET A 418 -12.05 -13.15 14.08
C MET A 418 -11.38 -12.12 15.01
N ASN A 419 -11.14 -10.91 14.50
CA ASN A 419 -10.51 -9.80 15.22
C ASN A 419 -9.10 -10.18 15.72
N SER A 420 -8.32 -10.77 14.82
CA SER A 420 -6.93 -11.19 15.08
C SER A 420 -6.04 -11.06 13.84
N VAL A 421 -4.73 -11.26 14.03
CA VAL A 421 -3.73 -11.29 12.97
C VAL A 421 -3.42 -12.75 12.60
N LEU A 422 -3.65 -13.13 11.35
CA LEU A 422 -3.37 -14.46 10.81
C LEU A 422 -2.08 -14.46 9.98
N GLU A 423 -1.08 -15.21 10.42
CA GLU A 423 0.10 -15.49 9.61
C GLU A 423 -0.17 -16.68 8.68
N ILE A 424 0.09 -16.50 7.38
CA ILE A 424 -0.10 -17.51 6.34
C ILE A 424 1.27 -17.83 5.72
N LEU A 425 1.77 -19.04 5.96
CA LEU A 425 3.07 -19.48 5.47
C LEU A 425 3.01 -19.87 3.99
N TYR A 426 4.13 -19.67 3.29
CA TYR A 426 4.33 -20.15 1.92
C TYR A 426 4.21 -21.69 1.86
N PRO A 427 3.47 -22.28 0.90
CA PRO A 427 3.23 -23.71 0.84
C PRO A 427 4.49 -24.52 0.48
N ARG A 428 4.76 -25.55 1.27
CA ARG A 428 5.86 -26.49 1.02
C ARG A 428 5.50 -27.39 -0.15
N ASP A 429 6.50 -27.97 -0.82
CA ASP A 429 6.25 -28.76 -2.03
C ASP A 429 5.47 -30.06 -1.75
N GLU A 430 5.47 -30.53 -0.49
CA GLU A 430 4.61 -31.61 0.00
C GLU A 430 3.13 -31.21 0.10
N ASP A 431 2.83 -29.94 0.42
CA ASP A 431 1.47 -29.44 0.60
C ASP A 431 0.73 -29.37 -0.75
N THR A 432 1.47 -29.15 -1.85
CA THR A 432 0.96 -29.15 -3.24
C THR A 432 0.53 -30.51 -3.79
N LEU A 433 0.59 -31.59 -3.01
CA LEU A 433 0.08 -32.92 -3.41
C LEU A 433 -1.39 -33.17 -3.00
N GLN A 434 -2.08 -32.19 -2.41
CA GLN A 434 -3.50 -32.28 -2.03
C GLN A 434 -4.39 -31.36 -2.88
N ASP A 435 -4.41 -31.60 -4.19
CA ASP A 435 -5.35 -30.96 -5.11
C ASP A 435 -6.80 -31.40 -4.77
N PRO A 436 -7.79 -30.49 -4.65
CA PRO A 436 -9.15 -30.85 -4.27
C PRO A 436 -9.83 -31.67 -5.37
N ALA A 437 -10.60 -32.68 -4.97
CA ALA A 437 -11.30 -33.55 -5.91
C ALA A 437 -12.26 -32.77 -6.84
N PRO A 438 -12.34 -33.10 -8.15
CA PRO A 438 -13.18 -32.36 -9.09
C PRO A 438 -14.65 -32.31 -8.66
N LEU A 439 -15.21 -31.10 -8.65
CA LEU A 439 -16.65 -30.90 -8.47
C LEU A 439 -17.40 -31.47 -9.68
N GLU A 440 -18.06 -32.62 -9.49
CA GLU A 440 -18.95 -33.17 -10.52
C GLU A 440 -20.08 -32.18 -10.83
N THR A 441 -20.14 -31.74 -12.09
CA THR A 441 -21.21 -30.89 -12.58
C THR A 441 -22.39 -31.77 -13.02
N PRO A 442 -23.62 -31.55 -12.50
CA PRO A 442 -24.77 -32.34 -12.92
C PRO A 442 -25.08 -32.09 -14.41
N MET A 443 -25.10 -33.15 -15.22
CA MET A 443 -25.46 -33.01 -16.64
C MET A 443 -26.93 -32.58 -16.81
N ASN A 444 -27.17 -31.64 -17.72
CA ASN A 444 -28.52 -31.28 -18.15
C ASN A 444 -29.23 -32.48 -18.80
N ALA A 445 -30.24 -33.01 -18.14
CA ALA A 445 -31.20 -33.94 -18.76
C ALA A 445 -32.35 -33.15 -19.42
N SER A 446 -32.57 -33.35 -20.72
CA SER A 446 -33.71 -32.76 -21.45
C SER A 446 -34.46 -33.82 -22.24
N SER A 447 -35.80 -33.71 -22.26
CA SER A 447 -36.77 -34.71 -22.75
C SER A 447 -36.78 -36.04 -21.96
N SER A 448 -37.90 -36.75 -21.78
CA SER A 448 -39.22 -36.68 -22.43
C SER A 448 -40.35 -37.13 -21.46
N HIS A 449 -41.62 -36.85 -21.80
CA HIS A 449 -42.77 -37.30 -21.00
C HIS A 449 -43.15 -38.77 -21.25
N SER A 450 -43.44 -39.52 -20.18
CA SER A 450 -44.36 -40.67 -20.22
C SER A 450 -45.07 -40.80 -18.86
N CYS A 451 -46.30 -41.32 -18.85
CA CYS A 451 -47.19 -41.31 -17.69
C CYS A 451 -47.33 -42.70 -17.05
N ALA A 452 -47.30 -42.77 -15.72
CA ALA A 452 -47.80 -43.89 -14.91
C ALA A 452 -48.20 -43.39 -13.51
N LEU A 453 -49.07 -44.13 -12.81
CA LEU A 453 -49.51 -43.83 -11.44
C LEU A 453 -48.76 -44.72 -10.42
N GLU A 454 -48.63 -44.30 -9.16
CA GLU A 454 -49.40 -44.90 -8.04
C GLU A 454 -49.10 -44.30 -6.64
N THR A 455 -50.15 -44.31 -5.80
CA THR A 455 -50.23 -44.36 -4.31
C THR A 455 -49.25 -43.60 -3.38
N SER A 456 -49.84 -42.82 -2.46
CA SER A 456 -49.30 -42.46 -1.13
C SER A 456 -49.70 -43.54 -0.08
N PRO A 457 -49.05 -43.66 1.11
CA PRO A 457 -49.43 -42.81 2.24
C PRO A 457 -48.34 -42.44 3.29
N TYR A 458 -48.65 -41.40 4.07
CA TYR A 458 -48.26 -41.04 5.45
C TYR A 458 -47.37 -41.99 6.31
N VAL A 459 -46.43 -41.38 7.06
CA VAL A 459 -46.26 -41.54 8.53
C VAL A 459 -45.94 -40.16 9.17
N SER A 460 -46.31 -39.95 10.44
CA SER A 460 -46.18 -38.67 11.19
C SER A 460 -45.09 -38.70 12.29
N THR A 461 -44.83 -37.53 12.91
CA THR A 461 -43.98 -37.35 14.10
C THR A 461 -44.64 -37.90 15.39
N PRO A 462 -43.93 -37.90 16.54
CA PRO A 462 -44.05 -36.77 17.48
C PRO A 462 -42.75 -36.35 18.20
N MET A 463 -42.86 -35.33 19.06
CA MET A 463 -41.84 -34.82 20.00
C MET A 463 -41.81 -35.63 21.31
N GLU A 464 -40.76 -35.48 22.12
CA GLU A 464 -40.91 -35.33 23.57
C GLU A 464 -39.76 -34.49 24.19
N ALA A 465 -39.85 -34.14 25.48
CA ALA A 465 -39.02 -33.11 26.12
C ALA A 465 -38.81 -33.32 27.65
N THR A 466 -38.22 -32.32 28.33
CA THR A 466 -37.93 -32.22 29.80
C THR A 466 -36.68 -32.99 30.29
N GLY A 467 -35.96 -32.57 31.35
CA GLY A 467 -36.17 -31.43 32.27
C GLY A 467 -34.95 -31.09 33.18
N ALA A 468 -35.14 -30.16 34.13
CA ALA A 468 -34.14 -29.60 35.08
C ALA A 468 -33.40 -30.66 35.95
N GLY A 469 -32.19 -30.47 36.53
CA GLY A 469 -31.55 -29.36 37.29
C GLY A 469 -31.11 -29.90 38.68
N PRO A 470 -30.64 -29.13 39.71
CA PRO A 470 -29.94 -27.83 39.77
C PRO A 470 -28.73 -27.81 40.79
N THR A 471 -28.30 -26.62 41.26
CA THR A 471 -27.32 -26.32 42.37
C THR A 471 -25.81 -26.36 42.00
N ARG A 472 -24.86 -25.65 42.67
CA ARG A 472 -24.88 -24.84 43.93
C ARG A 472 -23.83 -23.69 43.93
N SER A 473 -23.82 -22.83 44.96
CA SER A 473 -22.92 -21.66 45.21
C SER A 473 -21.61 -22.04 45.97
N ALA A 474 -20.63 -21.17 46.36
CA ALA A 474 -20.61 -19.72 46.63
C ALA A 474 -19.19 -19.05 46.80
N VAL A 475 -19.09 -17.73 46.53
CA VAL A 475 -18.47 -16.62 47.34
C VAL A 475 -16.93 -16.48 47.61
N GLY A 476 -16.41 -15.24 47.44
CA GLY A 476 -15.15 -14.65 47.98
C GLY A 476 -14.31 -13.91 46.91
N ALA A 477 -14.09 -12.58 46.82
CA ALA A 477 -13.87 -11.46 47.77
C ALA A 477 -12.45 -11.45 48.41
N THR A 478 -11.64 -10.37 48.42
CA THR A 478 -11.76 -8.94 47.99
C THR A 478 -10.64 -8.58 46.95
N SER A 479 -10.10 -7.37 46.66
CA SER A 479 -10.16 -5.98 47.20
C SER A 479 -9.68 -4.94 46.13
N PRO A 480 -9.84 -3.60 46.30
CA PRO A 480 -9.73 -2.61 45.21
C PRO A 480 -8.65 -1.50 45.34
N THR A 481 -8.43 -0.74 44.25
CA THR A 481 -7.65 0.51 44.22
C THR A 481 -8.51 1.70 43.72
N ARG A 482 -8.40 2.86 44.38
CA ARG A 482 -8.93 4.18 43.95
C ARG A 482 -8.07 4.74 42.79
N MET A 483 -8.44 5.73 41.96
CA MET A 483 -9.51 6.77 41.95
C MET A 483 -9.69 7.22 40.47
N ALA A 484 -10.60 8.10 40.02
CA ALA A 484 -11.60 9.00 40.63
C ALA A 484 -12.75 9.30 39.63
N GLN A 485 -13.59 10.29 39.95
CA GLN A 485 -14.46 11.02 38.99
C GLN A 485 -14.43 12.52 39.33
N PRO A 486 -14.78 13.39 38.36
CA PRO A 486 -15.62 14.54 38.65
C PRO A 486 -16.85 14.62 37.72
N VAL A 487 -18.01 14.96 38.29
CA VAL A 487 -19.26 15.27 37.56
C VAL A 487 -19.78 16.63 38.03
N TRP A 488 -19.74 17.64 37.17
CA TRP A 488 -20.51 18.92 37.14
C TRP A 488 -20.18 19.58 35.78
N GLY A 489 -21.05 20.30 35.06
CA GLY A 489 -22.48 20.58 35.19
C GLY A 489 -22.93 21.49 34.03
N LEU A 490 -24.21 21.46 33.63
CA LEU A 490 -24.72 22.22 32.47
C LEU A 490 -24.95 23.71 32.78
N SER A 491 -24.38 24.61 31.97
CA SER A 491 -24.96 25.92 31.64
C SER A 491 -24.31 26.51 30.38
N ALA A 492 -25.01 27.39 29.65
CA ALA A 492 -24.51 28.04 28.44
C ALA A 492 -24.74 29.55 28.48
N SER A 493 -23.81 30.33 27.92
CA SER A 493 -24.08 31.67 27.34
C SER A 493 -22.86 32.19 26.56
N HIS A 494 -23.09 33.02 25.54
CA HIS A 494 -22.04 33.60 24.71
C HIS A 494 -21.32 34.79 25.38
N ARG A 495 -20.04 34.97 25.04
CA ARG A 495 -19.44 36.29 24.78
C ARG A 495 -18.30 36.17 23.78
N ALA A 496 -18.24 37.08 22.81
CA ALA A 496 -17.17 37.13 21.81
C ALA A 496 -15.94 37.90 22.34
N PRO A 497 -14.71 37.54 21.93
CA PRO A 497 -13.51 38.33 22.22
C PRO A 497 -13.40 39.56 21.30
N ALA A 498 -12.70 40.59 21.78
CA ALA A 498 -12.43 41.83 21.03
C ALA A 498 -11.26 41.66 20.03
N PRO A 499 -11.17 42.48 18.97
CA PRO A 499 -10.09 42.39 17.98
C PRO A 499 -8.72 42.85 18.55
N PRO A 500 -7.60 42.31 18.04
CA PRO A 500 -6.26 42.69 18.46
C PRO A 500 -5.83 44.09 17.93
N PRO A 501 -4.87 44.75 18.58
CA PRO A 501 -4.29 46.02 18.11
C PRO A 501 -3.39 45.82 16.87
N PRO A 502 -3.18 46.87 16.05
CA PRO A 502 -2.33 46.79 14.86
C PRO A 502 -0.83 46.68 15.19
N PRO A 503 -0.03 46.02 14.32
CA PRO A 503 1.41 45.84 14.54
C PRO A 503 2.21 47.12 14.33
N LEU A 504 3.31 47.26 15.09
CA LEU A 504 4.29 48.34 14.93
C LEU A 504 5.27 48.05 13.79
N LEU A 505 5.58 49.09 13.00
CA LEU A 505 6.57 49.03 11.91
C LEU A 505 8.00 49.22 12.44
N LEU A 506 8.88 48.27 12.11
CA LEU A 506 10.35 48.43 12.13
C LEU A 506 10.95 47.82 10.84
N PRO A 507 12.10 48.33 10.35
CA PRO A 507 12.52 48.14 8.95
C PRO A 507 13.31 46.85 8.68
N LEU A 508 13.25 46.41 7.41
CA LEU A 508 14.05 45.30 6.86
C LEU A 508 15.53 45.68 6.65
N PRO A 509 16.48 44.73 6.83
CA PRO A 509 17.67 44.63 5.98
C PRO A 509 17.35 43.86 4.68
N LEU A 510 18.02 44.19 3.57
CA LEU A 510 17.83 43.50 2.28
C LEU A 510 18.60 42.17 2.23
N LEU A 511 17.99 41.16 1.61
CA LEU A 511 18.66 40.00 1.03
C LEU A 511 17.84 39.52 -0.18
N LEU A 512 18.47 39.41 -1.36
CA LEU A 512 17.82 38.95 -2.58
C LEU A 512 17.90 37.41 -2.70
N PRO A 513 16.82 36.73 -3.15
CA PRO A 513 16.93 35.49 -3.90
C PRO A 513 17.09 35.79 -5.39
N LEU A 514 17.92 35.02 -6.10
CA LEU A 514 17.85 34.97 -7.57
C LEU A 514 16.59 34.19 -7.99
N LEU A 515 15.88 34.69 -9.00
CA LEU A 515 15.01 33.87 -9.84
C LEU A 515 15.69 33.68 -11.19
N GLU A 516 15.82 32.42 -11.62
CA GLU A 516 15.87 32.11 -13.05
C GLU A 516 14.53 31.48 -13.46
N LEU A 517 13.98 31.98 -14.57
CA LEU A 517 12.84 31.39 -15.27
C LEU A 517 13.33 30.94 -16.66
N PRO A 518 12.90 29.78 -17.16
CA PRO A 518 13.38 29.26 -18.44
C PRO A 518 12.95 30.16 -19.60
N LEU A 519 13.91 30.54 -20.44
CA LEU A 519 13.68 31.39 -21.62
C LEU A 519 13.00 30.60 -22.75
N LEU A 520 11.78 31.02 -23.11
CA LEU A 520 11.12 30.64 -24.35
C LEU A 520 11.86 31.26 -25.54
N HIS A 521 12.64 30.46 -26.27
CA HIS A 521 13.11 30.86 -27.60
C HIS A 521 11.96 30.87 -28.61
N ARG A 522 11.72 32.03 -29.22
CA ARG A 522 11.07 32.15 -30.53
C ARG A 522 12.10 32.59 -31.57
N SER A 523 11.98 32.05 -32.77
CA SER A 523 12.86 32.27 -33.90
C SER A 523 12.48 33.53 -34.71
N SER A 524 13.45 34.44 -34.89
CA SER A 524 13.60 35.30 -36.07
C SER A 524 14.98 35.97 -36.04
#